data_AF-A0A961FN06-F1
#
_entry.id   AF-A0A961FN06-F1
#
_cell.length_a   1.000
_cell.length_b   1.000
_cell.length_c   1.000
_cell.angle_alpha   90.00
_cell.angle_beta   90.00
_cell.angle_gamma   90.00
#
_symmetry.space_group_name_H-M   'P 1'
#
loop_
_entity.id
_entity.type
_entity.pdbx_description
1 polymer ?
#
loop_
_entity_poly.entity_id
_entity_poly.type
_entity_poly.pdbx_seq_one_letter_code
_entity_poly.pdbx_strand_id
1 'polypeptide(L)'
;MPHPDSWLRNSPTQRSVSHSDAEICVNCWYFVDSTGIVLRLAAKGYALSGTDAEKLAILKALSGTDHLTAIHGKVPSKYVLATSEGELHGAVPAEAIATDPIPVFDELFQAVNDSLPDLIRSVDDNYERFTMELTEPFLWVLTVVFEAPDGTLIARVSD
;
A
#
# COMPACT_ATOMS: atom_id res chain seq x y z
N MET A 1 -21.13 25.48 25.08
CA MET A 1 -19.93 24.89 24.45
C MET A 1 -19.56 25.74 23.25
N PRO A 2 -18.26 25.97 22.95
CA PRO A 2 -17.86 26.65 21.72
C PRO A 2 -18.34 25.85 20.50
N HIS A 3 -18.73 26.54 19.43
CA HIS A 3 -19.04 25.92 18.14
C HIS A 3 -17.77 25.27 17.57
N PRO A 4 -17.81 24.09 16.92
CA PRO A 4 -16.62 23.42 16.37
C PRO A 4 -15.75 24.33 15.50
N ASP A 5 -16.39 25.20 14.71
CA ASP A 5 -15.73 26.22 13.88
C ASP A 5 -14.84 27.19 14.66
N SER A 6 -15.03 27.35 15.97
CA SER A 6 -14.16 28.21 16.78
C SER A 6 -12.79 27.58 17.05
N TRP A 7 -12.68 26.24 16.96
CA TRP A 7 -11.41 25.50 17.09
C TRP A 7 -10.60 25.44 15.79
N LEU A 8 -11.24 25.69 14.64
CA LEU A 8 -10.65 25.58 13.30
C LEU A 8 -10.13 26.91 12.74
N ARG A 9 -10.29 28.03 13.48
CA ARG A 9 -10.15 29.39 12.91
C ARG A 9 -8.74 29.95 12.78
N ASN A 10 -7.67 29.23 13.14
CA ASN A 10 -6.32 29.82 13.24
C ASN A 10 -5.17 29.04 12.56
N SER A 11 -5.42 28.22 11.54
CA SER A 11 -4.35 27.57 10.78
C SER A 11 -4.48 27.84 9.26
N PRO A 12 -3.50 28.50 8.61
CA PRO A 12 -3.54 28.83 7.18
C PRO A 12 -3.51 27.62 6.22
N THR A 13 -3.57 26.39 6.73
CA THR A 13 -3.44 25.13 5.98
C THR A 13 -4.67 24.23 6.00
N GLN A 14 -5.81 24.68 6.53
CA GLN A 14 -6.90 23.77 6.85
C GLN A 14 -7.90 23.59 5.69
N ARG A 15 -7.54 22.74 4.70
CA ARG A 15 -8.55 22.12 3.84
C ARG A 15 -9.25 21.05 4.68
N SER A 16 -10.51 21.25 5.01
CA SER A 16 -11.35 20.21 5.60
C SER A 16 -11.58 19.09 4.58
N VAL A 17 -11.43 17.84 5.00
CA VAL A 17 -11.68 16.65 4.17
C VAL A 17 -12.76 15.81 4.85
N SER A 18 -13.84 15.51 4.13
CA SER A 18 -14.85 14.56 4.62
C SER A 18 -14.35 13.12 4.41
N HIS A 19 -14.70 12.21 5.33
CA HIS A 19 -14.43 10.77 5.14
C HIS A 19 -15.08 10.22 3.86
N SER A 20 -16.21 10.80 3.42
CA SER A 20 -16.90 10.40 2.19
C SER A 20 -16.18 10.83 0.90
N ASP A 21 -15.20 11.74 1.01
CA ASP A 21 -14.37 12.17 -0.11
C ASP A 21 -13.04 11.41 -0.18
N ALA A 22 -12.82 10.48 0.76
CA ALA A 22 -11.62 9.67 0.84
C ALA A 22 -11.88 8.24 0.38
N GLU A 23 -10.88 7.64 -0.26
CA GLU A 23 -10.86 6.22 -0.64
C GLU A 23 -9.55 5.59 -0.15
N ILE A 24 -9.50 4.26 -0.12
CA ILE A 24 -8.27 3.54 0.19
C ILE A 24 -7.45 3.37 -1.08
N CYS A 25 -6.22 3.87 -1.07
CA CYS A 25 -5.21 3.63 -2.09
C CYS A 25 -4.04 2.82 -1.51
N VAL A 26 -3.22 2.18 -2.35
CA VAL A 26 -2.18 1.24 -1.89
C VAL A 26 -0.80 1.53 -2.48
N ASN A 27 0.26 1.49 -1.67
CA ASN A 27 1.61 1.28 -2.19
C ASN A 27 2.00 -0.19 -2.05
N CYS A 28 2.62 -0.73 -3.10
CA CYS A 28 3.11 -2.11 -3.18
C CYS A 28 4.60 -2.12 -3.45
N TRP A 29 5.29 -3.08 -2.85
CA TRP A 29 6.71 -3.29 -3.03
C TRP A 29 7.03 -4.75 -3.28
N TYR A 30 8.00 -4.99 -4.15
CA TYR A 30 8.63 -6.30 -4.31
C TYR A 30 10.15 -6.16 -4.10
N PHE A 31 10.70 -7.08 -3.33
CA PHE A 31 12.10 -7.05 -2.93
C PHE A 31 12.90 -7.99 -3.83
N VAL A 32 13.85 -7.42 -4.57
CA VAL A 32 14.68 -8.11 -5.54
C VAL A 32 16.07 -8.30 -4.93
N ASP A 33 16.50 -9.55 -4.82
CA ASP A 33 17.85 -9.87 -4.36
C ASP A 33 18.91 -9.68 -5.48
N SER A 34 20.17 -9.93 -5.14
CA SER A 34 21.29 -9.83 -6.09
C SER A 34 21.21 -10.78 -7.30
N THR A 35 20.34 -11.79 -7.26
CA THR A 35 20.13 -12.76 -8.34
C THR A 35 18.93 -12.40 -9.23
N GLY A 36 18.18 -11.35 -8.89
CA GLY A 36 16.98 -10.95 -9.62
C GLY A 36 15.72 -11.71 -9.20
N ILE A 37 15.78 -12.45 -8.09
CA ILE A 37 14.67 -13.24 -7.57
C ILE A 37 13.91 -12.43 -6.51
N VAL A 38 12.59 -12.59 -6.51
CA VAL A 38 11.69 -12.02 -5.52
C VAL A 38 11.11 -13.12 -4.66
N LEU A 39 11.28 -12.98 -3.35
CA LEU A 39 10.71 -13.87 -2.33
C LEU A 39 9.77 -13.13 -1.37
N ARG A 40 9.90 -11.80 -1.31
CA ARG A 40 9.22 -10.93 -0.34
C ARG A 40 8.47 -9.83 -1.06
N LEU A 41 7.29 -9.54 -0.53
CA LEU A 41 6.40 -8.50 -0.99
C LEU A 41 6.00 -7.64 0.21
N ALA A 42 5.58 -6.41 -0.04
CA ALA A 42 4.94 -5.60 0.99
C ALA A 42 3.83 -4.73 0.40
N ALA A 43 2.86 -4.35 1.23
CA ALA A 43 1.79 -3.45 0.85
C ALA A 43 1.38 -2.54 2.03
N LYS A 44 0.93 -1.33 1.72
CA LYS A 44 0.41 -0.37 2.72
C LYS A 44 -0.74 0.43 2.15
N GLY A 45 -1.86 0.44 2.87
CA GLY A 45 -3.05 1.22 2.52
C GLY A 45 -3.01 2.64 3.10
N TYR A 46 -3.63 3.58 2.38
CA TYR A 46 -3.77 4.98 2.78
C TYR A 46 -5.17 5.47 2.46
N ALA A 47 -5.81 6.17 3.40
CA ALA A 47 -7.02 6.93 3.11
C ALA A 47 -6.62 8.27 2.47
N LEU A 48 -6.89 8.45 1.18
CA LEU A 48 -6.53 9.64 0.41
C LEU A 48 -7.77 10.28 -0.22
N SER A 49 -7.76 11.61 -0.35
CA SER A 49 -8.80 12.39 -1.03
C SER A 49 -8.17 13.29 -2.09
N GLY A 50 -8.98 13.73 -3.05
CA GLY A 50 -8.54 14.55 -4.18
C GLY A 50 -8.61 13.79 -5.51
N THR A 51 -8.04 14.40 -6.54
CA THR A 51 -7.97 13.81 -7.88
C THR A 51 -7.01 12.62 -7.91
N ASP A 52 -7.17 11.73 -8.89
CA ASP A 52 -6.27 10.59 -9.07
C ASP A 52 -4.80 11.02 -9.24
N ALA A 53 -4.56 12.14 -9.93
CA ALA A 53 -3.23 12.71 -10.08
C ALA A 53 -2.62 13.13 -8.73
N GLU A 54 -3.40 13.77 -7.86
CA GLU A 54 -2.94 14.16 -6.51
C GLU A 54 -2.69 12.92 -5.63
N LYS A 55 -3.59 11.93 -5.66
CA LYS A 55 -3.45 10.68 -4.92
C LYS A 55 -2.20 9.91 -5.36
N LEU A 56 -1.98 9.78 -6.68
CA LEU A 56 -0.78 9.13 -7.24
C LEU A 56 0.50 9.87 -6.89
N ALA A 57 0.49 11.21 -6.88
CA ALA A 57 1.65 12.00 -6.47
C ALA A 57 2.03 11.73 -5.00
N ILE A 58 1.04 11.60 -4.11
CA ILE A 58 1.26 11.23 -2.70
C ILE A 58 1.82 9.81 -2.60
N LEU A 59 1.21 8.85 -3.30
CA LEU A 59 1.67 7.45 -3.30
C LEU A 59 3.15 7.35 -3.72
N LYS A 60 3.52 8.00 -4.82
CA LYS A 60 4.91 8.06 -5.31
C LYS A 60 5.86 8.73 -4.33
N ALA A 61 5.44 9.82 -3.68
CA ALA A 61 6.28 10.50 -2.69
C ALA A 61 6.59 9.61 -1.47
N LEU A 62 5.63 8.77 -1.06
CA LEU A 62 5.77 7.87 0.10
C LEU A 62 6.44 6.53 -0.24
N SER A 63 6.39 6.10 -1.50
CA SER A 63 6.86 4.76 -1.88
C SER A 63 8.37 4.56 -1.72
N GLY A 64 9.16 5.64 -1.65
CA GLY A 64 10.59 5.58 -1.38
C GLY A 64 10.96 5.04 0.00
N THR A 65 10.07 5.19 1.00
CA THR A 65 10.41 4.89 2.41
C THR A 65 9.40 3.98 3.11
N ASP A 66 8.14 4.00 2.71
CA ASP A 66 7.09 3.37 3.51
C ASP A 66 7.12 1.84 3.51
N HIS A 67 7.91 1.22 2.62
CA HIS A 67 8.22 -0.22 2.63
C HIS A 67 8.81 -0.70 3.98
N LEU A 68 9.41 0.21 4.76
CA LEU A 68 9.95 -0.08 6.09
C LEU A 68 8.87 -0.27 7.17
N THR A 69 7.63 0.20 6.91
CA THR A 69 6.49 0.15 7.86
C THR A 69 5.26 -0.56 7.29
N ALA A 70 5.36 -1.03 6.06
CA ALA A 70 4.31 -1.74 5.36
C ALA A 70 4.02 -3.12 5.97
N ILE A 71 2.88 -3.71 5.60
CA ILE A 71 2.61 -5.12 5.88
C ILE A 71 3.49 -5.95 4.95
N HIS A 72 4.27 -6.88 5.50
CA HIS A 72 5.15 -7.76 4.73
C HIS A 72 4.48 -9.11 4.49
N GLY A 73 4.66 -9.63 3.28
CA GLY A 73 4.17 -10.93 2.84
C GLY A 73 5.24 -11.70 2.07
N LYS A 74 4.99 -12.99 1.85
CA LYS A 74 5.81 -13.82 0.95
C LYS A 74 5.13 -13.90 -0.40
N VAL A 75 5.91 -14.21 -1.44
CA VAL A 75 5.33 -14.66 -2.70
C VAL A 75 4.56 -15.97 -2.44
N PRO A 76 3.31 -16.11 -2.92
CA PRO A 76 2.50 -17.30 -2.68
C PRO A 76 3.18 -18.59 -3.16
N SER A 77 3.04 -19.69 -2.41
CA SER A 77 3.73 -20.96 -2.69
C SER A 77 3.32 -21.63 -4.01
N LYS A 78 2.19 -21.19 -4.62
CA LYS A 78 1.74 -21.58 -5.96
C LYS A 78 2.72 -21.15 -7.07
N TYR A 79 3.53 -20.12 -6.82
CA TYR A 79 4.59 -19.70 -7.74
C TYR A 79 5.83 -20.57 -7.51
N VAL A 80 6.33 -21.16 -8.58
CA VAL A 80 7.48 -22.08 -8.54
C VAL A 80 8.51 -21.64 -9.57
N LEU A 81 9.72 -21.40 -9.10
CA LEU A 81 10.87 -21.07 -9.95
C LEU A 81 11.77 -22.30 -10.10
N ALA A 82 12.02 -22.73 -11.32
CA ALA A 82 13.01 -23.76 -11.60
C ALA A 82 14.43 -23.15 -11.49
N THR A 83 15.29 -23.78 -10.70
CA THR A 83 16.68 -23.39 -10.48
C THR A 83 17.61 -24.56 -10.84
N SER A 84 18.92 -24.32 -10.88
CA SER A 84 19.91 -25.39 -11.07
C SER A 84 19.94 -26.42 -9.93
N GLU A 85 19.40 -26.07 -8.76
CA GLU A 85 19.38 -26.92 -7.56
C GLU A 85 18.03 -27.60 -7.31
N GLY A 86 17.02 -27.33 -8.16
CA GLY A 86 15.67 -27.85 -8.02
C GLY A 86 14.61 -26.76 -8.13
N GLU A 87 13.47 -26.97 -7.47
CA GLU A 87 12.34 -26.03 -7.47
C GLU A 87 12.34 -25.15 -6.23
N LEU A 88 12.14 -23.84 -6.43
CA LEU A 88 11.98 -22.87 -5.37
C LEU A 88 10.53 -22.37 -5.34
N HIS A 89 9.78 -22.79 -4.32
CA HIS A 89 8.40 -22.36 -4.09
C HIS A 89 8.33 -20.99 -3.43
N GLY A 90 7.33 -20.20 -3.81
CA GLY A 90 7.19 -18.83 -3.30
C GLY A 90 8.30 -17.92 -3.83
N ALA A 91 8.63 -18.10 -5.11
CA ALA A 91 9.65 -17.31 -5.80
C ALA A 91 9.20 -16.97 -7.21
N VAL A 92 9.52 -15.75 -7.64
CA VAL A 92 9.32 -15.30 -9.03
C VAL A 92 10.50 -14.44 -9.49
N PRO A 93 10.85 -14.46 -10.79
CA PRO A 93 11.77 -13.48 -11.36
C PRO A 93 11.16 -12.08 -11.28
N ALA A 94 11.98 -11.06 -11.02
CA ALA A 94 11.51 -9.66 -10.95
C ALA A 94 10.74 -9.21 -12.21
N GLU A 95 11.15 -9.68 -13.39
CA GLU A 95 10.50 -9.39 -14.68
C GLU A 95 9.06 -9.91 -14.76
N ALA A 96 8.76 -11.04 -14.10
CA ALA A 96 7.40 -11.59 -14.08
C ALA A 96 6.44 -10.65 -13.33
N ILE A 97 6.88 -10.05 -12.22
CA ILE A 97 6.09 -9.06 -11.48
C ILE A 97 5.89 -7.79 -12.30
N ALA A 98 6.92 -7.33 -13.02
CA ALA A 98 6.80 -6.14 -13.87
C ALA A 98 5.78 -6.33 -15.01
N THR A 99 5.53 -7.58 -15.43
CA THR A 99 4.61 -7.92 -16.53
C THR A 99 3.16 -8.06 -16.05
N ASP A 100 2.93 -8.81 -14.98
CA ASP A 100 1.59 -9.03 -14.42
C ASP A 100 1.66 -9.08 -12.88
N PRO A 101 1.65 -7.90 -12.23
CA PRO A 101 1.88 -7.82 -10.79
C PRO A 101 0.66 -8.24 -9.95
N ILE A 102 -0.57 -8.05 -10.43
CA ILE A 102 -1.77 -8.14 -9.58
C ILE A 102 -1.88 -9.51 -8.87
N PRO A 103 -1.79 -10.66 -9.58
CA PRO A 103 -2.08 -11.96 -8.96
C PRO A 103 -1.11 -12.38 -7.84
N VAL A 104 0.09 -11.80 -7.78
CA VAL A 104 1.08 -12.09 -6.73
C VAL A 104 0.79 -11.30 -5.44
N PHE A 105 0.03 -10.21 -5.53
CA PHE A 105 -0.33 -9.33 -4.41
C PHE A 105 -1.73 -9.57 -3.83
N ASP A 106 -2.58 -10.42 -4.43
CA ASP A 106 -3.96 -10.68 -3.96
C ASP A 106 -4.04 -10.91 -2.43
N GLU A 107 -3.19 -11.79 -1.89
CA GLU A 107 -3.15 -12.08 -0.46
C GLU A 107 -2.75 -10.86 0.38
N LEU A 108 -1.87 -10.00 -0.14
CA LEU A 108 -1.49 -8.74 0.52
C LEU A 108 -2.56 -7.67 0.42
N PHE A 109 -3.31 -7.59 -0.68
CA PHE A 109 -4.45 -6.68 -0.79
C PHE A 109 -5.54 -7.05 0.23
N GLN A 110 -5.83 -8.34 0.37
CA GLN A 110 -6.72 -8.83 1.42
C GLN A 110 -6.18 -8.47 2.81
N ALA A 111 -4.90 -8.71 3.07
CA ALA A 111 -4.28 -8.36 4.36
C ALA A 111 -4.34 -6.84 4.66
N VAL A 112 -4.19 -5.98 3.65
CA VAL A 112 -4.37 -4.53 3.80
C VAL A 112 -5.83 -4.22 4.16
N ASN A 113 -6.79 -4.78 3.44
CA ASN A 113 -8.21 -4.55 3.70
C ASN A 113 -8.62 -5.03 5.10
N ASP A 114 -8.15 -6.19 5.52
CA ASP A 114 -8.42 -6.76 6.85
C ASP A 114 -7.75 -5.98 7.99
N SER A 115 -6.71 -5.19 7.68
CA SER A 115 -6.03 -4.33 8.65
C SER A 115 -6.70 -2.98 8.87
N LEU A 116 -7.71 -2.62 8.06
CA LEU A 116 -8.40 -1.35 8.17
C LEU A 116 -9.19 -1.27 9.49
N PRO A 117 -9.07 -0.17 10.24
CA PRO A 117 -9.67 -0.08 11.56
C PRO A 117 -11.18 0.16 11.47
N ASP A 118 -11.93 -0.43 12.41
CA ASP A 118 -13.27 0.01 12.74
C ASP A 118 -13.23 1.45 13.26
N LEU A 119 -13.99 2.33 12.62
CA LEU A 119 -14.17 3.72 13.01
C LEU A 119 -15.55 3.91 13.64
N ILE A 120 -15.67 4.94 14.48
CA ILE A 120 -16.94 5.34 15.09
C ILE A 120 -17.21 6.78 14.68
N ARG A 121 -18.45 7.04 14.25
CA ARG A 121 -18.95 8.39 13.97
C ARG A 121 -20.26 8.65 14.68
N SER A 122 -20.58 9.92 14.92
CA SER A 122 -21.88 10.32 15.45
C SER A 122 -22.83 10.67 14.30
N VAL A 123 -24.04 10.11 14.33
CA VAL A 123 -25.12 10.33 13.36
C VAL A 123 -26.44 10.43 14.14
N ASP A 124 -27.18 11.52 13.98
CA ASP A 124 -28.48 11.76 14.62
C ASP A 124 -28.53 11.38 16.12
N ASP A 125 -27.62 11.95 16.93
CA ASP A 125 -27.45 11.69 18.37
C ASP A 125 -27.13 10.24 18.76
N ASN A 126 -26.82 9.38 17.77
CA ASN A 126 -26.36 8.01 17.95
C ASN A 126 -24.88 7.87 17.53
N TYR A 127 -24.31 6.70 17.79
CA TYR A 127 -22.99 6.30 17.31
C TYR A 127 -23.11 5.11 16.37
N GLU A 128 -22.50 5.24 15.21
CA GLU A 128 -22.42 4.18 14.20
C GLU A 128 -20.97 3.74 14.03
N ARG A 129 -20.79 2.42 13.88
CA ARG A 129 -19.52 1.86 13.42
C ARG A 129 -19.49 1.82 11.91
N PHE A 130 -18.34 2.12 11.33
CA PHE A 130 -18.08 1.92 9.91
C PHE A 130 -16.60 1.63 9.70
N THR A 131 -16.28 0.99 8.59
CA THR A 131 -14.91 0.68 8.18
C THR A 131 -14.76 1.12 6.74
N MET A 132 -13.62 1.70 6.40
CA MET A 132 -13.31 1.94 4.98
C MET A 132 -12.99 0.60 4.32
N GLU A 133 -13.25 0.49 3.02
CA GLU A 133 -12.97 -0.73 2.26
C GLU A 133 -11.99 -0.42 1.13
N LEU A 134 -11.16 -1.40 0.80
CA LEU A 134 -10.37 -1.39 -0.44
C LEU A 134 -11.28 -1.84 -1.60
N THR A 135 -11.98 -0.90 -2.21
CA THR A 135 -12.96 -1.18 -3.27
C THR A 135 -12.31 -1.18 -4.65
N GLU A 136 -12.58 -2.19 -5.47
CA GLU A 136 -12.12 -2.21 -6.87
C GLU A 136 -12.98 -1.34 -7.81
N PRO A 137 -12.37 -0.65 -8.79
CA PRO A 137 -10.92 -0.49 -8.98
C PRO A 137 -10.34 0.51 -7.96
N PHE A 138 -9.17 0.21 -7.38
CA PHE A 138 -8.45 1.13 -6.48
C PHE A 138 -7.14 1.62 -7.10
N LEU A 139 -6.68 2.79 -6.69
CA LEU A 139 -5.38 3.33 -7.09
C LEU A 139 -4.25 2.68 -6.30
N TRP A 140 -3.18 2.34 -7.01
CA TRP A 140 -1.99 1.81 -6.39
C TRP A 140 -0.71 2.09 -7.18
N VAL A 141 0.43 2.04 -6.49
CA VAL A 141 1.76 2.22 -7.09
C VAL A 141 2.63 1.02 -6.72
N LEU A 142 3.31 0.46 -7.73
CA LEU A 142 4.30 -0.59 -7.56
C LEU A 142 5.71 0.00 -7.54
N THR A 143 6.51 -0.37 -6.55
CA THR A 143 7.90 0.08 -6.41
C THR A 143 8.83 -1.12 -6.21
N VAL A 144 9.94 -1.14 -6.93
CA VAL A 144 10.98 -2.16 -6.73
C VAL A 144 11.90 -1.75 -5.58
N VAL A 145 12.26 -2.69 -4.71
CA VAL A 145 13.27 -2.50 -3.68
C VAL A 145 14.41 -3.47 -3.92
N PHE A 146 15.60 -2.96 -4.22
CA PHE A 146 16.79 -3.79 -4.38
C PHE A 146 17.42 -4.06 -3.00
N GLU A 147 17.69 -5.33 -2.72
CA GLU A 147 18.42 -5.77 -1.54
C GLU A 147 19.88 -6.03 -1.90
N ALA A 148 20.77 -5.18 -1.36
CA ALA A 148 22.20 -5.35 -1.52
C ALA A 148 22.73 -6.48 -0.61
N PRO A 149 23.90 -7.08 -0.91
CA PRO A 149 24.47 -8.16 -0.10
C PRO A 149 24.76 -7.79 1.37
N ASP A 150 24.89 -6.50 1.69
CA ASP A 150 25.08 -5.99 3.05
C ASP A 150 23.76 -5.75 3.81
N GLY A 151 22.62 -6.07 3.19
CA GLY A 151 21.28 -5.87 3.73
C GLY A 151 20.69 -4.48 3.47
N THR A 152 21.40 -3.60 2.76
CA THR A 152 20.88 -2.29 2.38
C THR A 152 19.69 -2.43 1.43
N LEU A 153 18.62 -1.69 1.71
CA LEU A 153 17.41 -1.64 0.88
C LEU A 153 17.38 -0.33 0.07
N ILE A 154 17.24 -0.45 -1.25
CA ILE A 154 17.22 0.68 -2.18
C ILE A 154 15.93 0.65 -3.00
N ALA A 155 14.96 1.49 -2.62
CA ALA A 155 13.73 1.66 -3.37
C ALA A 155 13.98 2.46 -4.66
N ARG A 156 13.46 1.97 -5.80
CA ARG A 156 13.37 2.74 -7.04
C ARG A 156 11.92 2.96 -7.40
N VAL A 157 11.49 4.19 -7.19
CA VAL A 157 10.14 4.66 -7.52
C VAL A 157 10.10 4.98 -9.00
N SER A 158 9.08 4.48 -9.70
CA SER A 158 8.80 4.86 -11.08
C SER A 158 8.12 6.22 -11.15
N ASP A 159 8.51 7.02 -12.15
CA ASP A 159 7.95 8.34 -12.42
C ASP A 159 6.48 8.33 -12.89
#